data_AF-A0A3D4K7D3-F1
#
_entry.id   AF-A0A3D4K7D3-F1
#
_cell.length_a   1.000
_cell.length_b   1.000
_cell.length_c   1.000
_cell.angle_alpha   90.00
_cell.angle_beta   90.00
_cell.angle_gamma   90.00
#
_symmetry.space_group_name_H-M   'P 1'
#
loop_
_entity.id
_entity.type
_entity.pdbx_description
1 polymer ?
#
loop_
_entity_poly.entity_id
_entity_poly.type
_entity_poly.pdbx_seq_one_letter_code
_entity_poly.pdbx_strand_id
1 'polypeptide(L)'
;MNVSFSNIIKVTLVLAIPVIATLYFAAEDWFNMLAILLGPVIAVIMTRIIDDSRAEQSRRLDIFRTLMRTRKMPIHVDHVGALNLIEVEFIENKKVITAWKEYLKNLGEDLPAIEQKDKYDAALKKRDSLLTKLISEIAKILNIRIEQLDILEGNYIPQGWHDDDLEQRIVRRSLLNILTGRAPILIRPDQATKINNPYPPVPAND
;
A
#
# COMPACT_ATOMS: atom_id res chain seq x y z
N MET A 1 -93.06 -16.49 -12.11
CA MET A 1 -91.76 -17.07 -11.72
C MET A 1 -91.05 -16.05 -10.83
N ASN A 2 -91.24 -16.13 -9.51
CA ASN A 2 -90.60 -15.22 -8.56
C ASN A 2 -89.20 -15.75 -8.26
N VAL A 3 -88.19 -15.26 -8.99
CA VAL A 3 -86.80 -15.53 -8.62
C VAL A 3 -86.54 -14.76 -7.32
N SER A 4 -86.38 -15.50 -6.22
CA SER A 4 -86.08 -14.92 -4.91
C SER A 4 -84.80 -14.08 -5.01
N PHE A 5 -84.85 -12.84 -4.51
CA PHE A 5 -83.71 -11.91 -4.48
C PHE A 5 -82.47 -12.55 -3.82
N SER A 6 -82.69 -13.46 -2.87
CA SER A 6 -81.65 -14.27 -2.23
C SER A 6 -80.90 -15.17 -3.22
N ASN A 7 -81.58 -15.73 -4.22
CA ASN A 7 -80.97 -16.58 -5.24
C ASN A 7 -80.12 -15.78 -6.22
N ILE A 8 -80.53 -14.56 -6.56
CA ILE A 8 -79.74 -13.66 -7.42
C ILE A 8 -78.45 -13.26 -6.70
N ILE A 9 -78.54 -12.87 -5.43
CA ILE A 9 -77.35 -12.53 -4.63
C ILE A 9 -76.40 -13.73 -4.52
N LYS A 10 -76.92 -14.93 -4.22
CA LYS A 10 -76.08 -16.15 -4.13
C LYS A 10 -75.38 -16.46 -5.45
N VAL A 11 -76.09 -16.37 -6.58
CA VAL A 11 -75.50 -16.63 -7.90
C VAL A 11 -74.44 -15.59 -8.24
N THR A 12 -74.70 -14.30 -8.00
CA THR A 12 -73.70 -13.24 -8.24
C THR A 12 -72.47 -13.40 -7.36
N LEU A 13 -72.63 -13.77 -6.08
CA LEU A 13 -71.51 -13.97 -5.15
C LEU A 13 -70.67 -15.18 -5.54
N VAL A 14 -71.30 -16.30 -5.94
CA VAL A 14 -70.63 -17.52 -6.40
C VAL A 14 -69.84 -17.27 -7.69
N LEU A 15 -70.31 -16.39 -8.57
CA LEU A 15 -69.60 -16.03 -9.81
C LEU A 15 -68.51 -14.97 -9.59
N ALA A 16 -68.67 -14.07 -8.61
CA ALA A 16 -67.70 -13.00 -8.34
C ALA A 16 -66.45 -13.48 -7.58
N ILE A 17 -66.59 -14.41 -6.63
CA ILE A 17 -65.48 -14.97 -5.83
C ILE A 17 -64.34 -15.56 -6.70
N PRO A 18 -64.60 -16.44 -7.69
CA PRO A 18 -63.52 -17.01 -8.51
C PRO A 18 -62.85 -15.96 -9.38
N VAL A 19 -63.60 -14.97 -9.89
CA VAL A 19 -63.03 -13.86 -10.68
C VAL A 19 -62.06 -13.03 -9.83
N ILE A 20 -62.47 -12.66 -8.62
CA ILE A 20 -61.61 -11.92 -7.68
C ILE A 20 -60.38 -12.74 -7.31
N ALA A 21 -60.54 -14.04 -7.05
CA ALA A 21 -59.43 -14.95 -6.75
C ALA A 21 -58.44 -15.03 -7.92
N THR A 22 -58.90 -15.16 -9.17
CA THR A 22 -58.01 -15.20 -10.34
C THR A 22 -57.25 -13.90 -10.57
N LEU A 23 -57.90 -12.75 -10.34
CA LEU A 23 -57.23 -11.44 -10.41
C LEU A 23 -56.18 -11.29 -9.30
N TYR A 24 -56.44 -11.83 -8.11
CA TYR A 24 -55.50 -11.83 -7.00
C TYR A 24 -54.27 -12.69 -7.29
N PHE A 25 -54.46 -13.94 -7.74
CA PHE A 25 -53.36 -14.83 -8.14
C PHE A 25 -52.50 -14.22 -9.26
N ALA A 26 -53.13 -13.61 -10.28
CA ALA A 26 -52.40 -12.94 -11.35
C ALA A 26 -51.56 -11.75 -10.85
N ALA A 27 -52.04 -11.02 -9.84
CA ALA A 27 -51.29 -9.94 -9.21
C ALA A 27 -50.10 -10.47 -8.39
N GLU A 28 -50.27 -11.57 -7.66
CA GLU A 28 -49.18 -12.23 -6.93
C GLU A 28 -48.11 -12.79 -7.89
N ASP A 29 -48.50 -13.40 -9.00
CA ASP A 29 -47.58 -13.94 -10.01
C ASP A 29 -46.72 -12.84 -10.63
N TRP A 30 -47.31 -11.68 -10.91
CA TRP A 30 -46.57 -10.53 -11.41
C TRP A 30 -45.55 -10.02 -10.39
N PHE A 31 -45.91 -10.00 -9.11
CA PHE A 31 -45.00 -9.64 -8.03
C PHE A 31 -43.85 -10.65 -7.87
N ASN A 32 -44.16 -11.95 -7.90
CA ASN A 32 -43.17 -13.02 -7.81
C ASN A 32 -42.20 -12.99 -9.00
N MET A 33 -42.71 -12.79 -10.22
CA MET A 33 -41.89 -12.64 -11.41
C MET A 33 -40.99 -11.40 -11.34
N LEU A 34 -41.53 -10.25 -10.88
CA LEU A 34 -40.73 -9.06 -10.60
C LEU A 34 -39.65 -9.33 -9.56
N ALA A 35 -39.95 -10.06 -8.49
CA ALA A 35 -38.98 -10.38 -7.45
C ALA A 35 -37.83 -11.27 -7.97
N ILE A 36 -38.15 -12.29 -8.78
CA ILE A 36 -37.15 -13.18 -9.38
C ILE A 36 -36.24 -12.42 -10.37
N LEU A 37 -36.79 -11.44 -11.09
CA LEU A 37 -36.01 -10.61 -12.01
C LEU A 37 -35.18 -9.53 -11.29
N LEU A 38 -35.76 -8.87 -10.28
CA LEU A 38 -35.11 -7.76 -9.57
C LEU A 38 -34.08 -8.23 -8.54
N GLY A 39 -34.28 -9.40 -7.92
CA GLY A 39 -33.38 -9.95 -6.91
C GLY A 39 -31.92 -10.00 -7.37
N PRO A 40 -31.60 -10.63 -8.52
CA PRO A 40 -30.25 -10.66 -9.06
C PRO A 40 -29.69 -9.27 -9.40
N VAL A 41 -30.51 -8.37 -9.94
CA VAL A 41 -30.07 -7.02 -10.33
C VAL A 41 -29.65 -6.22 -9.10
N ILE A 42 -30.47 -6.22 -8.05
CA ILE A 42 -30.16 -5.52 -6.79
C ILE A 42 -28.93 -6.15 -6.12
N ALA A 43 -28.83 -7.48 -6.10
CA ALA A 43 -27.69 -8.18 -5.53
C ALA A 43 -26.37 -7.79 -6.22
N VAL A 44 -26.34 -7.72 -7.56
CA VAL A 44 -25.16 -7.31 -8.32
C VAL A 44 -24.78 -5.86 -8.05
N ILE A 45 -25.76 -4.94 -7.98
CA ILE A 45 -25.50 -3.53 -7.68
C ILE A 45 -24.88 -3.39 -6.28
N MET A 46 -25.46 -4.03 -5.28
CA MET A 46 -24.95 -4.01 -3.90
C MET A 46 -23.55 -4.61 -3.83
N THR A 47 -23.31 -5.73 -4.51
CA THR A 47 -21.99 -6.38 -4.57
C THR A 47 -20.96 -5.43 -5.16
N ARG A 48 -21.27 -4.79 -6.29
CA ARG A 48 -20.36 -3.86 -6.96
C ARG A 48 -19.98 -2.67 -6.09
N ILE A 49 -20.95 -2.05 -5.40
CA ILE A 49 -20.68 -0.93 -4.48
C ILE A 49 -19.74 -1.35 -3.35
N ILE A 50 -19.97 -2.53 -2.77
CA ILE A 50 -19.12 -3.08 -1.70
C ILE A 50 -17.72 -3.38 -2.23
N ASP A 51 -17.62 -3.97 -3.42
CA ASP A 51 -16.34 -4.35 -4.02
C ASP A 51 -15.51 -3.12 -4.42
N ASP A 52 -16.13 -2.07 -4.97
CA ASP A 52 -15.46 -0.82 -5.28
C ASP A 52 -14.87 -0.16 -4.01
N SER A 53 -15.65 -0.14 -2.92
CA SER A 53 -15.18 0.34 -1.62
C SER A 53 -14.03 -0.50 -1.04
N ARG A 54 -14.12 -1.83 -1.14
CA ARG A 54 -13.04 -2.74 -0.72
C ARG A 54 -11.78 -2.55 -1.55
N ALA A 55 -11.91 -2.35 -2.86
CA ALA A 55 -10.79 -2.12 -3.75
C ALA A 55 -10.05 -0.82 -3.39
N GLU A 56 -10.79 0.26 -3.11
CA GLU A 56 -10.22 1.52 -2.62
C GLU A 56 -9.51 1.34 -1.27
N GLN A 57 -10.14 0.66 -0.32
CA GLN A 57 -9.52 0.39 0.98
C GLN A 57 -8.26 -0.47 0.83
N SER A 58 -8.25 -1.45 -0.07
CA SER A 58 -7.08 -2.28 -0.36
C SER A 58 -5.92 -1.47 -0.93
N ARG A 59 -6.16 -0.59 -1.92
CA ARG A 59 -5.10 0.26 -2.50
C ARG A 59 -4.46 1.16 -1.44
N ARG A 60 -5.28 1.78 -0.60
CA ARG A 60 -4.81 2.60 0.53
C ARG A 60 -4.02 1.80 1.56
N LEU A 61 -4.47 0.58 1.85
CA LEU A 61 -3.79 -0.33 2.78
C LEU A 61 -2.43 -0.77 2.24
N ASP A 62 -2.30 -0.99 0.93
CA ASP A 62 -1.05 -1.37 0.29
C ASP A 62 -0.02 -0.24 0.30
N ILE A 63 -0.46 1.02 0.11
CA ILE A 63 0.37 2.20 0.33
C ILE A 63 0.86 2.24 1.78
N PHE A 64 -0.06 2.11 2.74
CA PHE A 64 0.27 2.12 4.16
C PHE A 64 1.30 1.02 4.53
N ARG A 65 1.07 -0.22 4.11
CA ARG A 65 1.98 -1.36 4.34
C ARG A 65 3.34 -1.11 3.71
N THR A 66 3.38 -0.57 2.50
CA THR A 66 4.63 -0.28 1.79
C THR A 66 5.45 0.79 2.52
N LEU A 67 4.81 1.88 2.94
CA LEU A 67 5.46 2.91 3.73
C LEU A 67 5.95 2.34 5.06
N MET A 68 5.14 1.55 5.77
CA MET A 68 5.56 0.90 7.01
C MET A 68 6.77 -0.01 6.81
N ARG A 69 6.77 -0.86 5.78
CA ARG A 69 7.89 -1.76 5.47
C ARG A 69 9.18 -1.01 5.15
N THR A 70 9.07 0.11 4.43
CA THR A 70 10.22 0.84 3.88
C THR A 70 10.56 2.12 4.64
N ARG A 71 9.94 2.38 5.80
CA ARG A 71 10.05 3.68 6.52
C ARG A 71 11.46 4.08 6.94
N LYS A 72 12.41 3.14 6.98
CA LYS A 72 13.83 3.40 7.25
C LYS A 72 14.73 3.26 6.01
N MET A 73 14.12 3.08 4.83
CA MET A 73 14.78 3.00 3.53
C MET A 73 14.15 4.04 2.59
N PRO A 74 14.28 5.35 2.89
CA PRO A 74 13.51 6.41 2.25
C PRO A 74 13.80 6.56 0.74
N ILE A 75 14.91 6.02 0.26
CA ILE A 75 15.29 6.04 -1.16
C ILE A 75 14.85 4.79 -1.95
N HIS A 76 14.24 3.81 -1.29
CA HIS A 76 13.82 2.57 -1.93
C HIS A 76 12.72 2.85 -2.96
N VAL A 77 12.75 2.16 -4.11
CA VAL A 77 11.80 2.40 -5.21
C VAL A 77 10.35 2.28 -4.74
N ASP A 78 10.04 1.22 -3.99
CA ASP A 78 8.70 1.02 -3.42
C ASP A 78 8.29 2.15 -2.46
N HIS A 79 9.23 2.74 -1.71
CA HIS A 79 8.94 3.85 -0.81
C HIS A 79 8.49 5.08 -1.58
N VAL A 80 9.27 5.46 -2.60
CA VAL A 80 8.98 6.61 -3.47
C VAL A 80 7.69 6.37 -4.26
N GLY A 81 7.50 5.15 -4.78
CA GLY A 81 6.28 4.76 -5.48
C GLY A 81 5.03 4.92 -4.60
N ALA A 82 5.09 4.42 -3.36
CA ALA A 82 3.99 4.57 -2.41
C ALA A 82 3.73 6.05 -2.06
N LEU A 83 4.77 6.86 -1.86
CA LEU A 83 4.62 8.29 -1.59
C LEU A 83 3.92 9.03 -2.74
N ASN A 84 4.23 8.70 -3.99
CA ASN A 84 3.65 9.36 -5.16
C ASN A 84 2.18 8.99 -5.37
N LEU A 85 1.76 7.78 -4.96
CA LEU A 85 0.36 7.36 -5.04
C LEU A 85 -0.54 8.05 -4.00
N ILE A 86 0.03 8.64 -2.95
CA ILE A 86 -0.76 9.29 -1.88
C ILE A 86 -1.64 10.42 -2.44
N GLU A 87 -1.13 11.22 -3.37
CA GLU A 87 -1.87 12.35 -3.93
C GLU A 87 -3.16 11.91 -4.61
N VAL A 88 -3.13 10.75 -5.29
CA VAL A 88 -4.28 10.20 -6.02
C VAL A 88 -5.22 9.45 -5.09
N GLU A 89 -4.71 8.50 -4.30
CA GLU A 89 -5.56 7.61 -3.48
C GLU A 89 -6.14 8.29 -2.23
N PHE A 90 -5.55 9.41 -1.79
CA PHE A 90 -5.98 10.17 -0.62
C PHE A 90 -6.44 11.59 -0.95
N ILE A 91 -6.80 11.88 -2.20
CA ILE A 91 -7.19 13.22 -2.66
C ILE A 91 -8.30 13.88 -1.81
N GLU A 92 -9.27 13.09 -1.34
CA GLU A 92 -10.38 13.57 -0.50
C GLU A 92 -9.96 13.79 0.97
N ASN A 93 -8.83 13.21 1.38
CA ASN A 93 -8.34 13.22 2.76
C ASN A 93 -7.37 14.37 3.00
N LYS A 94 -7.91 15.57 3.23
CA LYS A 94 -7.14 16.82 3.40
C LYS A 94 -6.01 16.72 4.44
N LYS A 95 -6.22 16.02 5.56
CA LYS A 95 -5.22 15.84 6.62
C LYS A 95 -4.01 15.04 6.13
N VAL A 96 -4.25 13.94 5.41
CA VAL A 96 -3.20 13.11 4.80
C VAL A 96 -2.43 13.91 3.76
N ILE A 97 -3.12 14.59 2.85
CA ILE A 97 -2.48 15.42 1.81
C ILE A 97 -1.65 16.54 2.42
N THR A 98 -2.11 17.14 3.52
CA THR A 98 -1.36 18.20 4.22
C THR A 98 -0.06 17.66 4.83
N ALA A 99 -0.14 16.54 5.55
CA ALA A 99 1.04 15.88 6.13
C ALA A 99 2.02 15.39 5.05
N TRP A 100 1.49 14.90 3.92
CA TRP A 100 2.30 14.48 2.77
C TRP A 100 3.06 15.64 2.14
N LYS A 101 2.40 16.78 1.89
CA LYS A 101 3.05 17.99 1.36
C LYS A 101 4.12 18.53 2.31
N GLU A 102 3.83 18.51 3.62
CA GLU A 102 4.80 18.92 4.65
C GLU A 102 6.04 18.01 4.65
N TYR A 103 5.84 16.70 4.53
CA TYR A 103 6.93 15.74 4.43
C TYR A 103 7.75 15.90 3.14
N LEU A 104 7.11 16.00 1.98
CA LEU A 104 7.79 16.21 0.70
C LEU A 104 8.60 17.51 0.68
N LYS A 105 8.06 18.59 1.27
CA LYS A 105 8.79 19.85 1.41
C LYS A 105 10.09 19.64 2.19
N ASN A 106 10.06 18.91 3.30
CA ASN A 106 11.27 18.58 4.08
C ASN A 106 12.24 17.66 3.31
N LEU A 107 11.74 16.72 2.51
CA LEU A 107 12.61 15.90 1.65
C LEU A 107 13.36 16.74 0.61
N GLY A 108 12.77 17.85 0.14
CA GLY A 108 13.41 18.81 -0.75
C GLY A 108 14.35 19.81 -0.06
N GLU A 109 14.37 19.88 1.28
CA GLU A 109 15.34 20.71 2.02
C GLU A 109 16.72 20.04 2.00
N ASP A 110 17.79 20.81 1.76
CA ASP A 110 19.15 20.29 1.84
C ASP A 110 19.49 19.88 3.28
N LEU A 111 20.15 18.73 3.42
CA LEU A 111 20.68 18.32 4.72
C LEU A 111 21.90 19.18 5.09
N PRO A 112 22.06 19.56 6.37
CA PRO A 112 23.29 20.18 6.86
C PRO A 112 24.51 19.31 6.56
N ALA A 113 25.69 19.92 6.47
CA ALA A 113 26.95 19.18 6.34
C ALA A 113 27.11 18.16 7.48
N ILE A 114 27.60 16.96 7.16
CA ILE A 114 27.78 15.85 8.11
C ILE A 114 28.70 16.25 9.29
N GLU A 115 29.62 17.18 9.05
CA GLU A 115 30.52 17.76 10.06
C GLU A 115 29.76 18.44 11.21
N GLN A 116 28.57 18.98 10.95
CA GLN A 116 27.69 19.58 11.97
C GLN A 116 26.72 18.53 12.52
N LYS A 117 27.27 17.52 13.21
CA LYS A 117 26.54 16.33 13.68
C LYS A 117 25.21 16.64 14.37
N ASP A 118 25.18 17.58 15.31
CA ASP A 118 23.95 17.91 16.06
C ASP A 118 22.83 18.44 15.15
N LYS A 119 23.17 19.29 14.17
CA LYS A 119 22.18 19.83 13.22
C LYS A 119 21.75 18.77 12.21
N TYR A 120 22.68 17.92 11.78
CA TYR A 120 22.39 16.80 10.90
C TYR A 120 21.40 15.82 11.56
N ASP A 121 21.68 15.40 12.79
CA ASP A 121 20.84 14.48 13.55
C ASP A 121 19.46 15.09 13.84
N ALA A 122 19.40 16.39 14.15
CA ALA A 122 18.14 17.11 14.32
C ALA A 122 17.31 17.15 13.02
N ALA A 123 17.94 17.36 11.87
CA ALA A 123 17.27 17.35 10.57
C ALA A 123 16.72 15.96 10.23
N LEU A 124 17.48 14.90 10.52
CA LEU A 124 17.01 13.51 10.35
C LEU A 124 15.83 13.18 11.27
N LYS A 125 15.90 13.54 12.55
CA LYS A 125 14.77 13.36 13.49
C LYS A 125 13.53 14.11 13.04
N LYS A 126 13.67 15.33 12.52
CA LYS A 126 12.56 16.09 11.92
C LYS A 126 11.94 15.34 10.74
N ARG A 127 12.76 14.76 9.85
CA ARG A 127 12.28 13.94 8.72
C ARG A 127 11.51 12.72 9.17
N ASP A 128 12.06 11.97 10.13
CA ASP A 128 11.41 10.77 10.70
C ASP A 128 10.08 11.12 11.39
N SER A 129 10.03 12.26 12.10
CA SER A 129 8.81 12.77 12.74
C SER A 129 7.72 13.12 11.72
N LEU A 130 8.07 13.80 10.63
CA LEU A 130 7.10 14.14 9.57
C LEU A 130 6.59 12.89 8.84
N LEU A 131 7.46 11.92 8.56
CA LEU A 131 7.03 10.63 8.00
C LEU A 131 6.09 9.90 8.96
N THR A 132 6.41 9.88 10.25
CA THR A 132 5.56 9.27 11.29
C THR A 132 4.19 9.95 11.37
N LYS A 133 4.14 11.28 11.28
CA LYS A 133 2.90 12.06 11.22
C LYS A 133 2.06 11.68 9.99
N LEU A 134 2.68 11.59 8.82
CA LEU A 134 2.00 11.15 7.59
C LEU A 134 1.41 9.74 7.74
N ILE A 135 2.21 8.77 8.20
CA ILE A 135 1.77 7.39 8.40
C ILE A 135 0.64 7.33 9.43
N SER A 136 0.70 8.11 10.50
CA SER A 136 -0.37 8.18 11.52
C SER A 136 -1.69 8.72 10.96
N GLU A 137 -1.65 9.76 10.12
CA GLU A 137 -2.87 10.25 9.46
C GLU A 137 -3.47 9.21 8.49
N ILE A 138 -2.63 8.46 7.77
CA ILE A 138 -3.10 7.34 6.92
C ILE A 138 -3.74 6.24 7.77
N ALA A 139 -3.11 5.87 8.89
CA ALA A 139 -3.62 4.84 9.80
C ALA A 139 -5.01 5.21 10.35
N LYS A 140 -5.26 6.49 10.66
CA LYS A 140 -6.58 6.98 11.10
C LYS A 140 -7.66 6.77 10.02
N ILE A 141 -7.35 7.05 8.76
CA ILE A 141 -8.28 6.82 7.64
C ILE A 141 -8.59 5.33 7.46
N LEU A 142 -7.59 4.46 7.67
CA LEU A 142 -7.76 3.02 7.59
C LEU A 142 -8.35 2.38 8.86
N ASN A 143 -8.67 3.19 9.89
CA ASN A 143 -9.12 2.74 11.20
C ASN A 143 -8.16 1.73 11.87
N ILE A 144 -6.85 1.90 11.64
CA ILE A 144 -5.81 1.08 12.24
C ILE A 144 -5.29 1.79 13.49
N ARG A 145 -5.34 1.10 14.63
CA ARG A 145 -4.81 1.60 15.92
C ARG A 145 -3.32 1.27 16.01
N ILE A 146 -2.47 2.26 15.82
CA ILE A 146 -1.01 2.16 16.00
C ILE A 146 -0.53 3.39 16.76
N GLU A 147 0.35 3.19 17.74
CA GLU A 147 0.99 4.28 18.47
C GLU A 147 2.11 4.92 17.62
N GLN A 148 2.30 6.23 17.74
CA GLN A 148 3.37 6.91 16.99
C GLN A 148 4.76 6.38 17.35
N LEU A 149 4.95 5.93 18.59
CA LEU A 149 6.20 5.32 19.05
C LEU A 149 6.48 4.00 18.32
N ASP A 150 5.46 3.15 18.14
CA ASP A 150 5.59 1.89 17.40
C ASP A 150 5.98 2.12 15.93
N ILE A 151 5.47 3.21 15.32
CA ILE A 151 5.86 3.61 13.97
C ILE A 151 7.33 4.06 13.94
N LEU A 152 7.75 4.85 14.93
CA LEU A 152 9.09 5.42 14.97
C LEU A 152 10.18 4.38 15.26
N GLU A 153 9.91 3.44 16.18
CA GLU A 153 10.90 2.52 16.75
C GLU A 153 10.80 1.08 16.20
N GLY A 154 9.61 0.62 15.81
CA GLY A 154 9.34 -0.81 15.57
C GLY A 154 9.82 -1.40 14.24
N ASN A 155 10.89 -0.93 13.61
CA ASN A 155 11.37 -1.49 12.33
C ASN A 155 12.73 -2.18 12.49
N TYR A 156 12.76 -3.48 12.21
CA TYR A 156 14.03 -4.20 12.05
C TYR A 156 14.68 -3.83 10.71
N ILE A 157 15.91 -3.36 10.76
CA ILE A 157 16.79 -3.29 9.61
C ILE A 157 18.02 -4.10 9.97
N PRO A 158 18.31 -5.21 9.29
CA PRO A 158 19.56 -5.92 9.50
C PRO A 158 20.72 -5.01 9.12
N GLN A 159 21.79 -5.04 9.90
CA GLN A 159 23.01 -4.30 9.60
C GLN A 159 23.53 -4.60 8.19
N GLY A 160 23.42 -5.86 7.74
CA GLY A 160 23.81 -6.26 6.39
C GLY A 160 23.13 -5.47 5.26
N TRP A 161 21.88 -5.00 5.43
CA TRP A 161 21.25 -4.17 4.40
C TRP A 161 21.83 -2.75 4.33
N HIS A 162 22.32 -2.24 5.46
CA HIS A 162 23.04 -0.97 5.48
C HIS A 162 24.40 -1.11 4.80
N ASP A 163 25.09 -2.21 5.11
CA ASP A 163 26.39 -2.55 4.55
C ASP A 163 26.28 -2.75 3.02
N ASP A 164 25.30 -3.54 2.56
CA ASP A 164 25.04 -3.78 1.14
C ASP A 164 24.74 -2.50 0.35
N ASP A 165 23.88 -1.61 0.86
CA ASP A 165 23.56 -0.33 0.19
C ASP A 165 24.78 0.59 0.12
N LEU A 166 25.56 0.66 1.20
CA LEU A 166 26.79 1.46 1.26
C LEU A 166 27.84 0.93 0.28
N GLU A 167 28.08 -0.39 0.28
CA GLU A 167 29.01 -1.05 -0.63
C GLU A 167 28.60 -0.85 -2.09
N GLN A 168 27.32 -1.06 -2.43
CA GLN A 168 26.81 -0.83 -3.79
C GLN A 168 27.02 0.62 -4.25
N ARG A 169 26.79 1.60 -3.37
CA ARG A 169 27.02 3.02 -3.70
C ARG A 169 28.49 3.32 -3.93
N ILE A 170 29.39 2.78 -3.10
CA ILE A 170 30.83 2.95 -3.25
C ILE A 170 31.29 2.32 -4.56
N VAL A 171 30.91 1.08 -4.84
CA VAL A 171 31.26 0.37 -6.08
C VAL A 171 30.77 1.14 -7.30
N ARG A 172 29.49 1.57 -7.33
CA ARG A 172 28.92 2.34 -8.45
C ARG A 172 29.68 3.65 -8.66
N ARG A 173 30.01 4.38 -7.59
CA ARG A 173 30.76 5.64 -7.68
C ARG A 173 32.19 5.41 -8.18
N SER A 174 32.89 4.42 -7.64
CA SER A 174 34.25 4.05 -8.05
C SER A 174 34.29 3.62 -9.51
N LEU A 175 33.34 2.80 -9.96
CA LEU A 175 33.24 2.41 -11.36
C LEU A 175 32.96 3.61 -12.27
N LEU A 176 32.05 4.51 -11.89
CA LEU A 176 31.82 5.75 -12.65
C LEU A 176 33.09 6.61 -12.74
N ASN A 177 33.87 6.72 -11.66
CA ASN A 177 35.14 7.45 -11.68
C ASN A 177 36.16 6.80 -12.62
N ILE A 178 36.20 5.47 -12.68
CA ILE A 178 37.07 4.73 -13.61
C ILE A 178 36.61 4.95 -15.07
N LEU A 179 35.33 4.71 -15.35
CA LEU A 179 34.76 4.80 -16.71
C LEU A 179 34.78 6.23 -17.28
N THR A 180 34.77 7.24 -16.42
CA THR A 180 34.89 8.66 -16.84
C THR A 180 36.33 9.18 -16.85
N GLY A 181 37.32 8.32 -16.60
CA GLY A 181 38.74 8.69 -16.60
C GLY A 181 39.19 9.54 -15.41
N ARG A 182 38.36 9.68 -14.37
CA ARG A 182 38.69 10.42 -13.14
C ARG A 182 39.57 9.61 -12.18
N ALA A 183 39.59 8.28 -12.32
CA ALA A 183 40.42 7.39 -11.52
C ALA A 183 41.01 6.25 -12.37
N PRO A 184 42.29 5.88 -12.20
CA PRO A 184 42.88 4.73 -12.88
C PRO A 184 42.51 3.40 -12.20
N ILE A 185 42.56 2.30 -12.94
CA ILE A 185 42.50 0.95 -12.37
C ILE A 185 43.89 0.57 -11.87
N LEU A 186 44.04 0.37 -10.56
CA LEU A 186 45.28 -0.09 -9.95
C LEU A 186 45.28 -1.62 -9.86
N ILE A 187 46.09 -2.25 -10.71
CA ILE A 187 46.32 -3.71 -10.65
C ILE A 187 47.59 -3.93 -9.83
N ARG A 188 47.46 -4.55 -8.66
CA ARG A 188 48.61 -5.02 -7.88
C ARG A 188 48.77 -6.52 -8.14
N PRO A 189 49.99 -7.01 -8.42
CA PRO A 189 50.22 -8.44 -8.45
C PRO A 189 49.88 -9.01 -7.08
N ASP A 190 49.12 -10.12 -7.06
CA ASP A 190 48.86 -10.88 -5.84
C ASP A 190 50.21 -11.33 -5.29
N GLN A 191 50.66 -10.67 -4.21
CA GLN A 191 51.82 -11.14 -3.49
C GLN A 191 51.36 -12.37 -2.74
N ALA A 192 51.51 -13.55 -3.38
CA ALA A 192 51.42 -14.82 -2.70
C ALA A 192 52.17 -14.66 -1.38
N THR A 193 51.44 -14.72 -0.27
CA THR A 193 52.03 -14.73 1.07
C THR A 193 53.17 -15.72 0.99
N LYS A 194 54.41 -15.28 1.24
CA LYS A 194 55.56 -16.17 1.20
C LYS A 194 55.25 -17.33 2.14
N ILE A 195 54.83 -18.46 1.57
CA ILE A 195 54.74 -19.72 2.30
C ILE A 195 56.19 -19.95 2.71
N ASN A 196 56.42 -19.91 4.02
CA ASN A 196 57.74 -20.11 4.60
C ASN A 196 58.13 -21.54 4.24
N ASN A 197 58.80 -21.72 3.10
CA ASN A 197 59.11 -23.04 2.58
C ASN A 197 60.07 -23.68 3.58
N PRO A 198 59.71 -24.79 4.24
CA PRO A 198 60.54 -25.40 5.27
C PRO A 198 61.82 -26.02 4.69
N TYR A 199 61.95 -26.06 3.36
CA TYR A 199 63.12 -26.59 2.69
C TYR A 199 64.20 -25.53 2.48
N PRO A 200 65.44 -25.79 2.90
CA PRO A 200 66.57 -24.91 2.60
C PRO A 200 66.81 -24.84 1.09
N PRO A 201 67.37 -23.73 0.58
CA PRO A 201 67.70 -23.60 -0.82
C PRO A 201 68.71 -24.68 -1.24
N VAL A 202 68.59 -25.15 -2.48
CA VAL A 202 69.47 -26.17 -3.06
C VAL A 202 70.93 -25.72 -2.92
N PRO A 203 71.84 -26.58 -2.40
CA PRO A 203 73.23 -26.21 -2.23
C PRO A 203 73.88 -25.89 -3.58
N ALA A 204 74.73 -24.86 -3.59
CA ALA A 204 75.50 -24.50 -4.77
C ALA A 204 76.47 -25.63 -5.10
N ASN A 205 76.45 -26.10 -6.34
CA ASN A 205 77.48 -27.02 -6.83
C ASN A 205 78.75 -26.20 -7.05
N ASP A 206 79.81 -26.53 -6.29
CA ASP A 206 81.19 -26.11 -6.56
C ASP A 206 81.72 -26.74 -7.87
#